data_AF-A0A7X2V6U4-F1
#
_entry.id   AF-A0A7X2V6U4-F1
#
_cell.length_a   1.000
_cell.length_b   1.000
_cell.length_c   1.000
_cell.angle_alpha   90.00
_cell.angle_beta   90.00
_cell.angle_gamma   90.00
#
_symmetry.space_group_name_H-M   'P 1'
#
loop_
_entity.id
_entity.type
_entity.pdbx_description
1 polymer ?
#
loop_
_entity_poly.entity_id
_entity_poly.type
_entity_poly.pdbx_seq_one_letter_code
_entity_poly.pdbx_strand_id
1 'polypeptide(L)'
;MKFTTLAAAVLGTSLTAGVHASADEGPIIQTANQFIGEEYAAGGNAPSEGFNSAGFVQYVFQQSKGISLPPLSSEQWAFGAETERENLEIGDVLFFKDTSTGKITTTGIYEGNGRMIYSSVSEGVTSVKFKGSDYWYSRYYGAKRITSDLPLQTSNAAVAEAASLLGTPYVQGGKTLSGFDCSGYTKYVYEQSAEIYLPDTPEQQWAVGTPVDMKDLLPGDLVFFRDTHRPGISHVGIYSGDQQILNATQIGGANSVSVSYLTNSFLKGKLAGVRRVSHLDVDRSNPAVKEAESLAGSHYAAGGTTPETGFDTGGFVQYVFKKSSGISLPRYGREQIQLGQEVKEEELLPGDLVFFQSGSVIPTIYAGNGQVILASNEGVKVIHYKVSKYWSNKFLEAKRL
;
A
#
# COMPACT_ATOMS: atom_id res chain seq x y z
N MET A 1 -5.88 69.58 -43.46
CA MET A 1 -4.50 70.05 -43.14
C MET A 1 -4.04 69.26 -41.91
N LYS A 2 -3.04 68.36 -42.04
CA LYS A 2 -1.63 68.58 -41.63
C LYS A 2 -1.51 68.93 -40.13
N PHE A 3 -0.69 68.37 -39.25
CA PHE A 3 0.31 67.28 -39.18
C PHE A 3 0.61 67.06 -37.65
N THR A 4 1.02 65.85 -37.28
CA THR A 4 1.92 65.43 -36.16
C THR A 4 2.35 66.41 -35.05
N THR A 5 2.42 65.93 -33.79
CA THR A 5 3.67 65.84 -32.97
C THR A 5 3.47 64.87 -31.77
N LEU A 6 4.52 64.11 -31.44
CA LEU A 6 4.63 63.05 -30.43
C LEU A 6 5.60 63.48 -29.29
N ALA A 7 5.49 62.80 -28.13
CA ALA A 7 6.46 62.67 -27.02
C ALA A 7 6.54 63.85 -26.00
N ALA A 8 6.77 63.68 -24.69
CA ALA A 8 7.21 62.53 -23.89
C ALA A 8 6.68 62.67 -22.43
N ALA A 9 6.37 61.56 -21.76
CA ALA A 9 6.18 61.54 -20.31
C ALA A 9 7.09 60.46 -19.71
N VAL A 10 7.99 60.90 -18.84
CA VAL A 10 8.96 60.10 -18.10
C VAL A 10 8.20 59.32 -17.02
N LEU A 11 8.23 57.98 -17.09
CA LEU A 11 7.79 57.11 -16.00
C LEU A 11 9.03 56.62 -15.26
N GLY A 12 9.16 57.05 -14.00
CA GLY A 12 10.16 56.55 -13.07
C GLY A 12 9.93 55.07 -12.78
N THR A 13 10.95 54.26 -13.02
CA THR A 13 10.97 52.85 -12.62
C THR A 13 11.29 52.77 -11.14
N SER A 14 10.32 52.31 -10.36
CA SER A 14 10.57 51.83 -8.99
C SER A 14 11.10 50.40 -9.10
N LEU A 15 12.37 50.18 -8.72
CA LEU A 15 12.92 48.83 -8.59
C LEU A 15 12.24 48.13 -7.40
N THR A 16 11.34 47.21 -7.69
CA THR A 16 11.04 46.12 -6.76
C THR A 16 12.10 45.03 -6.97
N ALA A 17 12.88 44.77 -5.92
CA ALA A 17 13.84 43.68 -5.91
C ALA A 17 13.09 42.34 -5.91
N GLY A 18 12.79 41.83 -7.10
CA GLY A 18 12.47 40.43 -7.29
C GLY A 18 13.74 39.62 -7.02
N VAL A 19 13.68 38.73 -6.03
CA VAL A 19 14.69 37.69 -5.85
C VAL A 19 14.64 36.84 -7.11
N HIS A 20 15.63 37.01 -7.98
CA HIS A 20 15.85 36.15 -9.12
C HIS A 20 16.11 34.73 -8.59
N ALA A 21 15.13 33.83 -8.72
CA ALA A 21 15.37 32.40 -8.61
C ALA A 21 16.45 32.04 -9.64
N SER A 22 17.63 31.67 -9.16
CA SER A 22 18.74 31.28 -10.01
C SER A 22 18.55 29.82 -10.44
N ALA A 23 18.98 29.48 -11.66
CA ALA A 23 18.88 28.11 -12.19
C ALA A 23 19.72 27.07 -11.38
N ASP A 24 20.52 27.52 -10.40
CA ASP A 24 21.43 26.73 -9.56
C ASP A 24 20.78 26.16 -8.27
N GLU A 25 19.57 26.58 -7.91
CA GLU A 25 18.99 26.28 -6.58
C GLU A 25 18.43 24.85 -6.40
N GLY A 26 18.42 24.04 -7.47
CA GLY A 26 17.87 22.68 -7.45
C GLY A 26 16.32 22.64 -7.33
N PRO A 27 15.69 21.50 -7.67
CA PRO A 27 14.23 21.44 -7.78
C PRO A 27 13.49 21.64 -6.46
N ILE A 28 14.10 21.29 -5.32
CA ILE A 28 13.50 21.45 -3.99
C ILE A 28 13.27 22.94 -3.68
N ILE A 29 14.28 23.79 -3.85
CA ILE A 29 14.16 25.22 -3.57
C ILE A 29 13.32 25.93 -4.61
N GLN A 30 13.43 25.54 -5.89
CA GLN A 30 12.56 26.07 -6.94
C GLN A 30 11.07 25.84 -6.60
N THR A 31 10.72 24.65 -6.13
CA THR A 31 9.36 24.35 -5.67
C THR A 31 9.03 25.12 -4.38
N ALA A 32 9.90 25.14 -3.38
CA ALA A 32 9.68 25.84 -2.12
C ALA A 32 9.37 27.34 -2.33
N ASN A 33 10.12 28.00 -3.21
CA ASN A 33 9.98 29.42 -3.52
C ASN A 33 8.63 29.78 -4.14
N GLN A 34 7.97 28.85 -4.85
CA GLN A 34 6.65 29.08 -5.44
C GLN A 34 5.56 29.36 -4.40
N PHE A 35 5.79 28.92 -3.16
CA PHE A 35 4.79 29.00 -2.10
C PHE A 35 5.14 30.04 -1.04
N ILE A 36 6.17 30.87 -1.21
CA ILE A 36 6.45 31.98 -0.29
C ILE A 36 5.22 32.90 -0.25
N GLY A 37 4.72 33.16 0.97
CA GLY A 37 3.51 33.93 1.22
C GLY A 37 2.24 33.11 1.42
N GLU A 38 2.25 31.80 1.13
CA GLU A 38 1.10 30.93 1.39
C GLU A 38 0.78 30.84 2.88
N GLU A 39 -0.51 30.82 3.23
CA GLU A 39 -0.97 30.96 4.61
C GLU A 39 -0.58 29.79 5.51
N TYR A 40 -0.45 30.08 6.81
CA TYR A 40 -0.29 29.04 7.81
C TYR A 40 -1.62 28.39 8.18
N ALA A 41 -1.62 27.06 8.22
CA ALA A 41 -2.71 26.27 8.77
C ALA A 41 -2.15 25.11 9.60
N ALA A 42 -2.57 24.99 10.87
CA ALA A 42 -1.99 24.01 11.80
C ALA A 42 -2.08 22.54 11.32
N GLY A 43 -3.09 22.21 10.50
CA GLY A 43 -3.25 20.90 9.86
C GLY A 43 -2.93 20.88 8.36
N GLY A 44 -2.52 22.01 7.78
CA GLY A 44 -2.40 22.18 6.34
C GLY A 44 -1.15 21.54 5.75
N ASN A 45 -1.29 20.96 4.57
CA ASN A 45 -0.23 20.31 3.80
C ASN A 45 -0.33 20.55 2.29
N ALA A 46 -1.14 21.51 1.86
CA ALA A 46 -1.36 21.83 0.45
C ALA A 46 -1.70 23.33 0.30
N PRO A 47 -1.38 23.95 -0.85
CA PRO A 47 -1.65 25.39 -1.07
C PRO A 47 -3.11 25.77 -0.85
N SER A 48 -4.06 24.92 -1.25
CA SER A 48 -5.49 25.16 -1.08
C SER A 48 -5.97 25.21 0.37
N GLU A 49 -5.18 24.69 1.31
CA GLU A 49 -5.51 24.59 2.74
C GLU A 49 -4.59 25.44 3.61
N GLY A 50 -3.52 26.00 3.05
CA GLY A 50 -2.36 26.51 3.78
C GLY A 50 -1.43 25.39 4.26
N PHE A 51 -0.34 25.78 4.91
CA PHE A 51 0.70 24.85 5.37
C PHE A 51 0.97 24.97 6.87
N ASN A 52 1.27 23.85 7.53
CA ASN A 52 2.16 23.87 8.69
C ASN A 52 3.61 23.59 8.26
N SER A 53 4.56 23.68 9.19
CA SER A 53 5.98 23.49 8.87
C SER A 53 6.32 22.12 8.25
N ALA A 54 5.76 21.03 8.77
CA ALA A 54 6.00 19.68 8.26
C ALA A 54 5.26 19.40 6.95
N GLY A 55 4.02 19.88 6.82
CA GLY A 55 3.18 19.79 5.63
C GLY A 55 3.80 20.57 4.46
N PHE A 56 4.42 21.72 4.71
CA PHE A 56 5.19 22.44 3.71
C PHE A 56 6.36 21.61 3.18
N VAL A 57 7.21 21.07 4.07
CA VAL A 57 8.35 20.22 3.67
C VAL A 57 7.86 18.97 2.92
N GLN A 58 6.82 18.32 3.42
CA GLN A 58 6.19 17.16 2.76
C GLN A 58 5.75 17.51 1.33
N TYR A 59 5.02 18.60 1.15
CA TYR A 59 4.52 19.02 -0.15
C TYR A 59 5.67 19.32 -1.11
N VAL A 60 6.68 20.07 -0.67
CA VAL A 60 7.84 20.41 -1.52
C VAL A 60 8.58 19.15 -1.98
N PHE A 61 8.87 18.20 -1.09
CA PHE A 61 9.56 16.96 -1.46
C PHE A 61 8.71 16.08 -2.38
N GLN A 62 7.40 16.01 -2.15
CA GLN A 62 6.48 15.27 -3.01
C GLN A 62 6.45 15.87 -4.43
N GLN A 63 6.32 17.18 -4.57
CA GLN A 63 6.22 17.84 -5.88
C GLN A 63 7.56 17.92 -6.62
N SER A 64 8.68 18.09 -5.91
CA SER A 64 9.99 18.28 -6.52
C SER A 64 10.76 16.98 -6.80
N LYS A 65 10.54 15.95 -5.97
CA LYS A 65 11.31 14.69 -6.01
C LYS A 65 10.43 13.44 -6.06
N GLY A 66 9.11 13.56 -5.90
CA GLY A 66 8.23 12.40 -5.73
C GLY A 66 8.40 11.68 -4.39
N ILE A 67 9.15 12.28 -3.45
CA ILE A 67 9.46 11.68 -2.14
C ILE A 67 8.33 12.03 -1.18
N SER A 68 7.70 11.00 -0.63
CA SER A 68 6.60 11.17 0.33
C SER A 68 7.17 11.16 1.74
N LEU A 69 7.04 12.27 2.46
CA LEU A 69 7.54 12.40 3.83
C LEU A 69 6.40 12.26 4.86
N PRO A 70 6.68 11.81 6.09
CA PRO A 70 5.71 11.83 7.18
C PRO A 70 5.13 13.22 7.46
N PRO A 71 3.90 13.34 7.99
CA PRO A 71 3.26 14.63 8.22
C PRO A 71 3.74 15.36 9.49
N LEU A 72 4.53 14.72 10.37
CA LEU A 72 5.04 15.34 11.60
C LEU A 72 6.55 15.57 11.50
N SER A 73 7.03 16.74 11.92
CA SER A 73 8.47 17.07 11.94
C SER A 73 9.28 16.05 12.74
N SER A 74 8.73 15.54 13.84
CA SER A 74 9.41 14.52 14.66
C SER A 74 9.60 13.19 13.94
N GLU A 75 8.74 12.86 12.98
CA GLU A 75 8.81 11.63 12.20
C GLU A 75 9.66 11.81 10.96
N GLN A 76 9.60 12.99 10.34
CA GLN A 76 10.53 13.38 9.27
C GLN A 76 11.99 13.33 9.74
N TRP A 77 12.27 13.51 11.03
CA TRP A 77 13.62 13.30 11.60
C TRP A 77 14.14 11.86 11.42
N ALA A 78 13.28 10.87 11.24
CA ALA A 78 13.72 9.51 10.94
C ALA A 78 14.17 9.34 9.48
N PHE A 79 13.91 10.32 8.60
CA PHE A 79 14.19 10.25 7.16
C PHE A 79 15.51 10.90 6.80
N GLY A 80 16.25 10.25 5.89
CA GLY A 80 17.48 10.79 5.33
C GLY A 80 18.72 10.62 6.22
N ALA A 81 19.87 10.89 5.61
CA ALA A 81 21.16 10.84 6.30
C ALA A 81 21.28 12.05 7.24
N GLU A 82 21.85 11.85 8.42
CA GLU A 82 22.15 12.97 9.32
C GLU A 82 23.27 13.83 8.74
N THR A 83 23.06 15.15 8.76
CA THR A 83 24.01 16.12 8.25
C THR A 83 24.45 17.05 9.38
N GLU A 84 25.76 17.20 9.52
CA GLU A 84 26.34 18.18 10.43
C GLU A 84 26.04 19.60 9.97
N ARG A 85 25.86 20.53 10.92
CA ARG A 85 25.46 21.91 10.64
C ARG A 85 26.47 22.65 9.74
N GLU A 86 27.73 22.24 9.77
CA GLU A 86 28.83 22.78 8.99
C GLU A 86 28.80 22.29 7.54
N ASN A 87 28.15 21.14 7.29
CA ASN A 87 28.12 20.44 6.01
C ASN A 87 26.75 20.53 5.32
N LEU A 88 25.93 21.53 5.70
CA LEU A 88 24.61 21.73 5.11
C LEU A 88 24.70 22.05 3.62
N GLU A 89 23.91 21.34 2.84
CA GLU A 89 23.70 21.57 1.42
C GLU A 89 22.28 22.05 1.16
N ILE A 90 22.13 22.89 0.13
CA ILE A 90 20.83 23.40 -0.31
C ILE A 90 19.86 22.22 -0.51
N GLY A 91 18.68 22.32 0.12
CA GLY A 91 17.66 21.27 0.12
C GLY A 91 17.68 20.37 1.35
N ASP A 92 18.70 20.43 2.22
CA ASP A 92 18.69 19.71 3.50
C ASP A 92 17.52 20.18 4.38
N VAL A 93 16.90 19.25 5.10
CA VAL A 93 15.79 19.53 6.02
C VAL A 93 16.33 19.82 7.40
N LEU A 94 16.02 21.00 7.93
CA LEU A 94 16.45 21.47 9.24
C LEU A 94 15.37 21.23 10.28
N PHE A 95 15.74 20.72 11.44
CA PHE A 95 14.81 20.41 12.53
C PHE A 95 15.11 21.27 13.75
N PHE A 96 14.04 21.74 14.39
CA PHE A 96 14.11 22.59 15.57
C PHE A 96 13.22 22.05 16.68
N LYS A 97 13.71 22.15 17.91
CA LYS A 97 13.05 21.70 19.13
C LYS A 97 12.54 22.85 19.98
N ASP A 98 11.54 22.54 20.77
CA ASP A 98 11.20 23.32 21.94
C ASP A 98 12.28 23.12 23.03
N THR A 99 12.83 24.21 23.57
CA THR A 99 13.96 24.14 24.52
C THR A 99 13.54 23.65 25.91
N SER A 100 12.25 23.69 26.26
CA SER A 100 11.74 23.22 27.55
C SER A 100 11.47 21.73 27.55
N THR A 101 10.94 21.19 26.44
CA THR A 101 10.55 19.78 26.31
C THR A 101 11.57 18.93 25.56
N GLY A 102 12.46 19.55 24.79
CA GLY A 102 13.43 18.88 23.92
C GLY A 102 12.83 18.26 22.65
N LYS A 103 11.51 18.33 22.46
CA LYS A 103 10.80 17.72 21.33
C LYS A 103 10.95 18.55 20.06
N ILE A 104 11.09 17.89 18.92
CA ILE A 104 11.07 18.54 17.60
C ILE A 104 9.67 19.12 17.36
N THR A 105 9.59 20.42 17.09
CA THR A 105 8.35 21.17 16.91
C THR A 105 8.24 21.86 15.55
N THR A 106 9.37 22.05 14.86
CA THR A 106 9.41 22.82 13.62
C THR A 106 10.44 22.23 12.67
N THR A 107 10.13 22.27 11.38
CA THR A 107 11.03 21.87 10.29
C THR A 107 11.04 22.91 9.19
N GLY A 108 12.14 23.00 8.45
CA GLY A 108 12.30 23.93 7.33
C GLY A 108 13.34 23.43 6.33
N ILE A 109 13.33 23.99 5.13
CA ILE A 109 14.24 23.59 4.05
C ILE A 109 15.40 24.58 3.99
N TYR A 110 16.63 24.10 4.04
CA TYR A 110 17.82 24.94 3.94
C TYR A 110 17.98 25.48 2.51
N GLU A 111 17.93 26.80 2.35
CA GLU A 111 18.07 27.48 1.05
C GLU A 111 19.50 27.98 0.78
N GLY A 112 20.45 27.67 1.67
CA GLY A 112 21.82 28.18 1.61
C GLY A 112 22.03 29.42 2.48
N ASN A 113 23.29 29.87 2.55
CA ASN A 113 23.70 31.11 3.23
C ASN A 113 23.20 31.26 4.70
N GLY A 114 23.02 30.15 5.41
CA GLY A 114 22.51 30.17 6.79
C GLY A 114 21.03 30.51 6.93
N ARG A 115 20.25 30.35 5.86
CA ARG A 115 18.81 30.65 5.79
C ARG A 115 17.98 29.40 5.51
N MET A 116 16.69 29.47 5.83
CA MET A 116 15.73 28.40 5.57
C MET A 116 14.37 28.94 5.15
N ILE A 117 13.63 28.15 4.38
CA ILE A 117 12.23 28.37 4.04
C ILE A 117 11.37 27.47 4.91
N TYR A 118 10.34 28.02 5.57
CA TYR A 118 9.45 27.24 6.42
C TYR A 118 8.06 27.86 6.60
N SER A 119 7.15 26.99 7.05
CA SER A 119 5.83 27.25 7.64
C SER A 119 5.79 28.13 8.90
N SER A 120 5.70 29.47 8.83
CA SER A 120 5.57 30.35 10.02
C SER A 120 4.12 30.59 10.42
N VAL A 121 3.82 30.49 11.72
CA VAL A 121 2.47 30.77 12.27
C VAL A 121 1.98 32.19 11.96
N SER A 122 2.88 33.19 11.91
CA SER A 122 2.52 34.60 11.77
C SER A 122 2.63 35.13 10.34
N GLU A 123 3.46 34.52 9.51
CA GLU A 123 3.83 35.04 8.18
C GLU A 123 3.54 34.06 7.05
N GLY A 124 3.01 32.87 7.35
CA GLY A 124 2.87 31.81 6.37
C GLY A 124 4.25 31.27 5.94
N VAL A 125 4.35 30.77 4.72
CA VAL A 125 5.62 30.28 4.17
C VAL A 125 6.57 31.46 3.96
N THR A 126 7.69 31.47 4.67
CA THR A 126 8.65 32.59 4.65
C THR A 126 10.09 32.08 4.70
N SER A 127 11.02 32.94 4.29
CA SER A 127 12.46 32.70 4.32
C SER A 127 13.10 33.48 5.45
N VAL A 128 13.79 32.78 6.37
CA VAL A 128 14.39 33.37 7.57
C VAL A 128 15.86 32.97 7.74
N LYS A 129 16.64 33.88 8.33
CA LYS A 129 18.02 33.57 8.75
C LYS A 129 17.99 32.80 10.07
N PHE A 130 18.43 31.54 10.05
CA PHE A 130 18.51 30.73 11.26
C PHE A 130 19.92 30.79 11.89
N LYS A 131 20.97 30.85 11.07
CA LYS A 131 22.36 30.94 11.55
C LYS A 131 22.61 32.35 12.09
N GLY A 132 22.93 32.43 13.38
CA GLY A 132 23.13 33.71 14.09
C GLY A 132 21.84 34.35 14.62
N SER A 133 20.69 33.67 14.53
CA SER A 133 19.47 34.06 15.25
C SER A 133 19.46 33.38 16.61
N ASP A 134 19.39 34.12 17.72
CA ASP A 134 19.35 33.54 19.06
C ASP A 134 18.17 32.55 19.24
N TYR A 135 17.03 32.88 18.65
CA TYR A 135 15.83 32.05 18.69
C TYR A 135 16.03 30.70 18.00
N TRP A 136 16.48 30.72 16.74
CA TRP A 136 16.65 29.49 15.95
C TRP A 136 17.90 28.72 16.32
N TYR A 137 18.98 29.41 16.65
CA TYR A 137 20.27 28.80 16.99
C TYR A 137 20.17 27.96 18.26
N SER A 138 19.47 28.46 19.30
CA SER A 138 19.22 27.72 20.54
C SER A 138 18.26 26.54 20.37
N ARG A 139 17.39 26.59 19.35
CA ARG A 139 16.38 25.56 19.06
C ARG A 139 16.82 24.52 18.04
N TYR A 140 17.93 24.73 17.34
CA TYR A 140 18.39 23.79 16.33
C TYR A 140 18.61 22.40 16.94
N TYR A 141 17.94 21.41 16.36
CA TYR A 141 18.03 20.02 16.75
C TYR A 141 19.06 19.28 15.90
N GLY A 142 18.99 19.44 14.58
CA GLY A 142 19.83 18.75 13.63
C GLY A 142 19.37 19.01 12.19
N ALA A 143 20.01 18.37 11.22
CA ALA A 143 19.59 18.37 9.83
C ALA A 143 19.62 16.98 9.21
N LYS A 144 18.77 16.77 8.21
CA LYS A 144 18.71 15.55 7.41
C LYS A 144 18.84 15.87 5.93
N ARG A 145 19.68 15.11 5.25
CA ARG A 145 19.75 15.07 3.79
C ARG A 145 18.87 13.96 3.25
N ILE A 146 17.86 14.36 2.48
CA ILE A 146 16.87 13.44 1.92
C ILE A 146 17.08 13.35 0.41
N THR A 147 17.71 12.25 -0.02
CA THR A 147 18.03 11.97 -1.43
C THR A 147 17.12 10.89 -2.04
N SER A 148 16.41 10.12 -1.22
CA SER A 148 15.45 9.08 -1.59
C SER A 148 14.50 8.79 -0.42
N ASP A 149 13.45 8.02 -0.66
CA ASP A 149 12.67 7.40 0.42
C ASP A 149 13.57 6.52 1.31
N LEU A 150 13.11 6.22 2.54
CA LEU A 150 13.73 5.17 3.35
C LEU A 150 13.73 3.85 2.57
N PRO A 151 14.81 3.06 2.65
CA PRO A 151 14.88 1.81 1.92
C PRO A 151 13.76 0.87 2.37
N LEU A 152 12.98 0.39 1.40
CA LEU A 152 12.01 -0.66 1.65
C LEU A 152 12.75 -1.93 2.10
N GLN A 153 12.21 -2.65 3.08
CA GLN A 153 12.81 -3.88 3.63
C GLN A 153 12.59 -5.09 2.68
N THR A 154 13.16 -5.02 1.47
CA THR A 154 13.01 -5.98 0.37
C THR A 154 13.72 -7.32 0.60
N SER A 155 14.34 -7.53 1.76
CA SER A 155 14.76 -8.86 2.20
C SER A 155 13.56 -9.79 2.44
N ASN A 156 12.36 -9.23 2.66
CA ASN A 156 11.11 -9.98 2.64
C ASN A 156 10.57 -10.08 1.21
N ALA A 157 10.24 -11.31 0.76
CA ALA A 157 9.80 -11.56 -0.61
C ALA A 157 8.51 -10.83 -0.99
N ALA A 158 7.53 -10.75 -0.08
CA ALA A 158 6.29 -10.02 -0.33
C ALA A 158 6.55 -8.50 -0.46
N VAL A 159 7.47 -7.96 0.34
CA VAL A 159 7.88 -6.55 0.23
C VAL A 159 8.65 -6.28 -1.08
N ALA A 160 9.52 -7.21 -1.49
CA ALA A 160 10.24 -7.09 -2.76
C ALA A 160 9.28 -7.08 -3.96
N GLU A 161 8.33 -8.02 -3.99
CA GLU A 161 7.31 -8.09 -5.03
C GLU A 161 6.38 -6.88 -4.99
N ALA A 162 5.95 -6.45 -3.80
CA ALA A 162 5.17 -5.24 -3.62
C ALA A 162 5.87 -3.99 -4.20
N ALA A 163 7.17 -3.86 -3.93
CA ALA A 163 7.99 -2.75 -4.38
C ALA A 163 8.19 -2.74 -5.90
N SER A 164 8.29 -3.91 -6.55
CA SER A 164 8.47 -4.03 -8.00
C SER A 164 7.29 -3.43 -8.80
N LEU A 165 6.13 -3.31 -8.14
CA LEU A 165 4.87 -2.84 -8.72
C LEU A 165 4.61 -1.35 -8.50
N LEU A 166 5.52 -0.62 -7.85
CA LEU A 166 5.40 0.83 -7.62
C LEU A 166 5.09 1.57 -8.93
N GLY A 167 4.09 2.47 -8.87
CA GLY A 167 3.61 3.24 -10.02
C GLY A 167 2.53 2.56 -10.87
N THR A 168 2.20 1.29 -10.63
CA THR A 168 1.11 0.62 -11.35
C THR A 168 -0.23 1.32 -11.07
N PRO A 169 -1.09 1.61 -12.06
CA PRO A 169 -2.30 2.40 -11.86
C PRO A 169 -3.28 1.81 -10.84
N TYR A 170 -3.97 2.69 -10.10
CA TYR A 170 -5.11 2.28 -9.29
C TYR A 170 -6.32 2.06 -10.20
N VAL A 171 -6.95 0.88 -10.11
CA VAL A 171 -8.18 0.54 -10.84
C VAL A 171 -9.12 -0.17 -9.86
N GLN A 172 -10.32 0.38 -9.65
CA GLN A 172 -11.31 -0.23 -8.76
C GLN A 172 -11.67 -1.65 -9.24
N GLY A 173 -11.55 -2.64 -8.36
CA GLY A 173 -11.73 -4.06 -8.72
C GLY A 173 -10.55 -4.69 -9.47
N GLY A 174 -9.48 -3.93 -9.70
CA GLY A 174 -8.30 -4.36 -10.45
C GLY A 174 -7.48 -5.40 -9.67
N LYS A 175 -6.99 -6.42 -10.37
CA LYS A 175 -6.26 -7.57 -9.79
C LYS A 175 -5.04 -7.98 -10.62
N THR A 176 -4.60 -7.13 -11.56
CA THR A 176 -3.57 -7.47 -12.55
C THR A 176 -2.62 -6.30 -12.79
N LEU A 177 -1.54 -6.53 -13.54
CA LEU A 177 -0.56 -5.51 -13.89
C LEU A 177 -1.12 -4.34 -14.72
N SER A 178 -2.32 -4.46 -15.30
CA SER A 178 -2.99 -3.31 -15.94
C SER A 178 -3.58 -2.33 -14.93
N GLY A 179 -3.66 -2.72 -13.66
CA GLY A 179 -4.11 -1.88 -12.56
C GLY A 179 -4.69 -2.69 -11.40
N PHE A 180 -4.50 -2.15 -10.20
CA PHE A 180 -4.90 -2.81 -8.96
C PHE A 180 -5.85 -1.95 -8.13
N ASP A 181 -6.79 -2.58 -7.40
CA ASP A 181 -7.29 -2.01 -6.16
C ASP A 181 -6.45 -2.48 -4.97
N CYS A 182 -6.72 -1.96 -3.76
CA CYS A 182 -5.91 -2.28 -2.58
C CYS A 182 -5.86 -3.78 -2.25
N SER A 183 -7.00 -4.49 -2.32
CA SER A 183 -7.08 -5.93 -2.04
C SER A 183 -6.56 -6.79 -3.19
N GLY A 184 -6.78 -6.37 -4.44
CA GLY A 184 -6.25 -7.02 -5.62
C GLY A 184 -4.73 -6.92 -5.71
N TYR A 185 -4.17 -5.80 -5.26
CA TYR A 185 -2.73 -5.60 -5.10
C TYR A 185 -2.13 -6.57 -4.09
N THR A 186 -2.65 -6.60 -2.85
CA THR A 186 -2.15 -7.50 -1.81
C THR A 186 -2.30 -8.96 -2.22
N LYS A 187 -3.43 -9.32 -2.83
CA LYS A 187 -3.68 -10.66 -3.38
C LYS A 187 -2.62 -11.04 -4.40
N TYR A 188 -2.37 -10.20 -5.40
CA TYR A 188 -1.37 -10.44 -6.43
C TYR A 188 0.03 -10.62 -5.83
N VAL A 189 0.45 -9.69 -4.96
CA VAL A 189 1.78 -9.75 -4.33
C VAL A 189 1.99 -11.07 -3.58
N TYR A 190 1.01 -11.46 -2.75
CA TYR A 190 1.14 -12.67 -1.95
C TYR A 190 1.06 -13.96 -2.79
N GLU A 191 0.27 -13.95 -3.86
CA GLU A 191 0.19 -15.07 -4.80
C GLU A 191 1.52 -15.24 -5.55
N GLN A 192 2.14 -14.16 -6.02
CA GLN A 192 3.41 -14.23 -6.78
C GLN A 192 4.65 -14.48 -5.90
N SER A 193 4.69 -13.94 -4.68
CA SER A 193 5.89 -13.99 -3.84
C SER A 193 5.95 -15.18 -2.89
N ALA A 194 4.80 -15.71 -2.48
CA ALA A 194 4.71 -16.71 -1.43
C ALA A 194 3.66 -17.80 -1.68
N GLU A 195 2.99 -17.78 -2.85
CA GLU A 195 1.90 -18.70 -3.19
C GLU A 195 0.80 -18.73 -2.11
N ILE A 196 0.52 -17.56 -1.53
CA ILE A 196 -0.54 -17.37 -0.53
C ILE A 196 -1.76 -16.75 -1.21
N TYR A 197 -2.89 -17.47 -1.17
CA TYR A 197 -4.11 -17.11 -1.89
C TYR A 197 -5.06 -16.28 -1.02
N LEU A 198 -4.87 -14.95 -1.03
CA LEU A 198 -5.72 -14.05 -0.25
C LEU A 198 -7.15 -13.93 -0.80
N PRO A 199 -8.15 -13.73 0.08
CA PRO A 199 -9.52 -13.39 -0.32
C PRO A 199 -9.63 -12.09 -1.15
N ASP A 200 -10.77 -11.92 -1.81
CA ASP A 200 -10.93 -10.90 -2.86
C ASP A 200 -11.14 -9.47 -2.38
N THR A 201 -11.67 -9.26 -1.15
CA THR A 201 -11.96 -7.92 -0.63
C THR A 201 -11.19 -7.62 0.66
N PRO A 202 -10.98 -6.33 1.01
CA PRO A 202 -10.30 -5.97 2.25
C PRO A 202 -10.97 -6.54 3.50
N GLU A 203 -12.30 -6.64 3.54
CA GLU A 203 -13.03 -7.26 4.67
C GLU A 203 -12.71 -8.73 4.81
N GLN A 204 -12.64 -9.44 3.69
CA GLN A 204 -12.38 -10.86 3.69
C GLN A 204 -10.92 -11.14 4.05
N GLN A 205 -9.98 -10.31 3.56
CA GLN A 205 -8.58 -10.36 3.97
C GLN A 205 -8.41 -10.03 5.46
N TRP A 206 -9.20 -9.10 6.00
CA TRP A 206 -9.20 -8.79 7.43
C TRP A 206 -9.69 -9.97 8.30
N ALA A 207 -10.59 -10.81 7.77
CA ALA A 207 -11.16 -11.94 8.48
C ALA A 207 -10.22 -13.17 8.53
N VAL A 208 -9.08 -13.13 7.83
CA VAL A 208 -8.10 -14.22 7.79
C VAL A 208 -6.76 -13.79 8.39
N GLY A 209 -5.90 -14.77 8.69
CA GLY A 209 -4.61 -14.53 9.30
C GLY A 209 -4.67 -14.16 10.79
N THR A 210 -3.50 -14.07 11.39
CA THR A 210 -3.35 -13.86 12.84
C THR A 210 -3.29 -12.37 13.14
N PRO A 211 -4.06 -11.85 14.12
CA PRO A 211 -3.89 -10.48 14.60
C PRO A 211 -2.46 -10.24 15.08
N VAL A 212 -1.90 -9.07 14.77
CA VAL A 212 -0.58 -8.64 15.24
C VAL A 212 -0.71 -7.31 15.97
N ASP A 213 -0.04 -7.18 17.11
CA ASP A 213 0.05 -5.93 17.85
C ASP A 213 0.95 -4.92 17.11
N MET A 214 0.64 -3.63 17.23
CA MET A 214 1.39 -2.58 16.53
C MET A 214 2.89 -2.49 16.87
N LYS A 215 3.30 -3.05 18.00
CA LYS A 215 4.71 -3.11 18.43
C LYS A 215 5.47 -4.28 17.82
N ASP A 216 4.75 -5.26 17.27
CA ASP A 216 5.28 -6.54 16.77
C ASP A 216 5.16 -6.65 15.24
N LEU A 217 4.99 -5.52 14.55
CA LEU A 217 4.95 -5.49 13.08
C LEU A 217 6.26 -5.99 12.50
N LEU A 218 6.13 -6.82 11.49
CA LEU A 218 7.23 -7.28 10.66
C LEU A 218 6.95 -6.92 9.20
N PRO A 219 8.00 -6.65 8.40
CA PRO A 219 7.86 -6.52 6.95
C PRO A 219 7.06 -7.70 6.37
N GLY A 220 6.09 -7.39 5.51
CA GLY A 220 5.11 -8.31 4.96
C GLY A 220 3.73 -8.20 5.61
N ASP A 221 3.61 -7.88 6.91
CA ASP A 221 2.30 -7.84 7.58
C ASP A 221 1.29 -6.95 6.86
N LEU A 222 0.03 -7.40 6.78
CA LEU A 222 -1.05 -6.63 6.17
C LEU A 222 -1.61 -5.62 7.17
N VAL A 223 -1.59 -4.34 6.82
CA VAL A 223 -2.14 -3.24 7.61
C VAL A 223 -3.49 -2.85 7.04
N PHE A 224 -4.53 -2.84 7.89
CA PHE A 224 -5.89 -2.54 7.50
C PHE A 224 -6.36 -1.19 8.04
N PHE A 225 -7.17 -0.52 7.22
CA PHE A 225 -7.80 0.74 7.56
C PHE A 225 -9.31 0.65 7.32
N ARG A 226 -10.06 1.37 8.15
CA ARG A 226 -11.51 1.50 8.08
C ARG A 226 -11.93 2.89 7.64
N ASP A 227 -13.14 3.03 7.12
CA ASP A 227 -13.80 4.31 6.86
C ASP A 227 -12.94 5.28 6.00
N THR A 228 -12.16 4.73 5.07
CA THR A 228 -11.31 5.52 4.15
C THR A 228 -12.10 6.03 2.95
N HIS A 229 -12.85 5.16 2.28
CA HIS A 229 -13.73 5.51 1.15
C HIS A 229 -15.16 4.97 1.30
N ARG A 230 -15.39 4.08 2.28
CA ARG A 230 -16.72 3.57 2.66
C ARG A 230 -16.71 3.06 4.10
N PRO A 231 -17.87 2.93 4.76
CA PRO A 231 -17.95 2.43 6.14
C PRO A 231 -17.37 1.03 6.32
N GLY A 232 -16.76 0.78 7.49
CA GLY A 232 -16.13 -0.49 7.84
C GLY A 232 -14.70 -0.61 7.32
N ILE A 233 -14.11 -1.81 7.34
CA ILE A 233 -12.83 -2.06 6.67
C ILE A 233 -12.96 -1.62 5.21
N SER A 234 -11.98 -0.89 4.70
CA SER A 234 -12.07 -0.32 3.35
C SER A 234 -10.72 -0.15 2.68
N HIS A 235 -9.60 -0.35 3.36
CA HIS A 235 -8.28 -0.29 2.72
C HIS A 235 -7.32 -1.28 3.36
N VAL A 236 -6.35 -1.75 2.58
CA VAL A 236 -5.29 -2.64 3.02
C VAL A 236 -3.97 -2.25 2.34
N GLY A 237 -2.86 -2.47 3.01
CA GLY A 237 -1.52 -2.35 2.44
C GLY A 237 -0.53 -3.31 3.11
N ILE A 238 0.67 -3.40 2.55
CA ILE A 238 1.74 -4.29 3.01
C ILE A 238 2.75 -3.46 3.78
N TYR A 239 2.99 -3.79 5.05
CA TYR A 239 3.99 -3.12 5.85
C TYR A 239 5.39 -3.44 5.32
N SER A 240 6.19 -2.41 5.11
CA SER A 240 7.55 -2.52 4.57
C SER A 240 8.64 -2.24 5.61
N GLY A 241 8.30 -2.03 6.88
CA GLY A 241 9.23 -1.50 7.89
C GLY A 241 9.16 0.04 7.96
N ASP A 242 9.78 0.63 8.98
CA ASP A 242 10.01 2.09 9.07
C ASP A 242 8.76 2.96 8.83
N GLN A 243 7.61 2.48 9.34
CA GLN A 243 6.29 3.10 9.16
C GLN A 243 5.76 3.11 7.72
N GLN A 244 6.48 2.52 6.77
CA GLN A 244 6.12 2.44 5.35
C GLN A 244 5.08 1.34 5.09
N ILE A 245 4.18 1.66 4.17
CA ILE A 245 3.12 0.78 3.69
C ILE A 245 3.09 0.86 2.17
N LEU A 246 3.27 -0.27 1.51
CA LEU A 246 3.07 -0.40 0.08
C LEU A 246 1.59 -0.69 -0.19
N ASN A 247 0.93 0.14 -1.01
CA ASN A 247 -0.48 -0.05 -1.33
C ASN A 247 -0.86 0.51 -2.70
N ALA A 248 -1.88 -0.07 -3.34
CA ALA A 248 -2.60 0.59 -4.43
C ALA A 248 -3.62 1.58 -3.83
N THR A 249 -3.44 2.88 -4.07
CA THR A 249 -4.20 3.91 -3.37
C THR A 249 -4.50 5.15 -4.21
N GLN A 250 -5.60 5.82 -3.86
CA GLN A 250 -5.91 7.18 -4.31
C GLN A 250 -5.70 8.22 -3.20
N ILE A 251 -5.35 7.78 -1.99
CA ILE A 251 -5.09 8.64 -0.84
C ILE A 251 -3.87 9.51 -1.13
N GLY A 252 -3.97 10.81 -0.85
CA GLY A 252 -2.90 11.77 -1.13
C GLY A 252 -2.67 12.04 -2.62
N GLY A 253 -3.61 11.65 -3.50
CA GLY A 253 -3.55 11.94 -4.94
C GLY A 253 -2.69 10.98 -5.78
N ALA A 254 -2.15 9.91 -5.18
CA ALA A 254 -1.22 8.99 -5.85
C ALA A 254 -1.81 8.25 -7.08
N ASN A 255 -3.10 7.88 -7.01
CA ASN A 255 -3.84 7.12 -8.03
C ASN A 255 -3.07 5.92 -8.64
N SER A 256 -2.25 5.26 -7.83
CA SER A 256 -1.32 4.19 -8.24
C SER A 256 -0.85 3.37 -7.03
N VAL A 257 -0.07 2.32 -7.28
CA VAL A 257 0.74 1.64 -6.25
C VAL A 257 1.81 2.62 -5.76
N SER A 258 1.83 2.88 -4.46
CA SER A 258 2.67 3.90 -3.85
C SER A 258 3.09 3.53 -2.43
N VAL A 259 4.08 4.25 -1.91
CA VAL A 259 4.46 4.20 -0.50
C VAL A 259 3.59 5.20 0.28
N SER A 260 2.81 4.67 1.22
CA SER A 260 2.11 5.43 2.25
C SER A 260 2.84 5.26 3.60
N TYR A 261 2.48 6.09 4.58
CA TYR A 261 3.05 6.00 5.93
C TYR A 261 1.96 5.82 6.99
N LEU A 262 2.17 4.92 7.95
CA LEU A 262 1.29 4.71 9.12
C LEU A 262 1.04 5.99 9.91
N THR A 263 1.95 6.95 9.79
CA THR A 263 1.90 8.20 10.53
C THR A 263 1.13 9.30 9.82
N ASN A 264 0.79 9.12 8.54
CA ASN A 264 -0.15 9.98 7.82
C ASN A 264 -1.40 10.18 8.69
N SER A 265 -1.77 11.42 9.01
CA SER A 265 -2.83 11.73 9.99
C SER A 265 -4.17 11.11 9.62
N PHE A 266 -4.51 11.11 8.33
CA PHE A 266 -5.70 10.45 7.81
C PHE A 266 -5.61 8.94 8.05
N LEU A 267 -4.56 8.26 7.59
CA LEU A 267 -4.40 6.81 7.78
C LEU A 267 -4.33 6.41 9.26
N LYS A 268 -3.62 7.18 10.08
CA LYS A 268 -3.51 6.97 11.53
C LYS A 268 -4.87 6.98 12.22
N GLY A 269 -5.74 7.93 11.88
CA GLY A 269 -7.11 8.00 12.40
C GLY A 269 -8.03 6.88 11.89
N LYS A 270 -7.62 6.18 10.84
CA LYS A 270 -8.37 5.12 10.17
C LYS A 270 -7.80 3.72 10.40
N LEU A 271 -6.69 3.58 11.13
CA LEU A 271 -6.06 2.29 11.41
C LEU A 271 -7.05 1.36 12.13
N ALA A 272 -7.29 0.19 11.53
CA ALA A 272 -8.16 -0.85 12.08
C ALA A 272 -7.36 -1.94 12.81
N GLY A 273 -6.17 -2.28 12.28
CA GLY A 273 -5.26 -3.25 12.88
C GLY A 273 -4.39 -3.95 11.84
N VAL A 274 -3.71 -5.01 12.25
CA VAL A 274 -2.72 -5.72 11.44
C VAL A 274 -3.01 -7.23 11.42
N ARG A 275 -2.80 -7.88 10.26
CA ARG A 275 -2.87 -9.33 10.10
C ARG A 275 -1.58 -9.89 9.51
N ARG A 276 -1.09 -10.98 10.10
CA ARG A 276 -0.01 -11.80 9.53
C ARG A 276 -0.60 -13.01 8.82
N VAL A 277 -0.22 -13.18 7.55
CA VAL A 277 -0.81 -14.18 6.65
C VAL A 277 0.18 -15.27 6.22
N SER A 278 1.39 -15.27 6.76
CA SER A 278 2.48 -16.18 6.38
C SER A 278 2.23 -17.67 6.62
N HIS A 279 1.11 -18.04 7.26
CA HIS A 279 0.70 -19.42 7.55
C HIS A 279 -0.53 -19.85 6.73
N LEU A 280 -1.00 -19.00 5.81
CA LEU A 280 -2.15 -19.27 4.95
C LEU A 280 -1.75 -19.94 3.64
N ASP A 281 -0.53 -20.47 3.54
CA ASP A 281 -0.12 -21.30 2.43
C ASP A 281 -0.97 -22.59 2.37
N VAL A 282 -1.05 -23.16 1.17
CA VAL A 282 -1.73 -24.45 0.97
C VAL A 282 -0.81 -25.60 1.39
N ASP A 283 -1.37 -26.63 2.02
CA ASP A 283 -0.58 -27.76 2.49
C ASP A 283 -0.28 -28.75 1.35
N ARG A 284 0.85 -28.52 0.68
CA ARG A 284 1.34 -29.34 -0.44
C ARG A 284 1.89 -30.70 -0.02
N SER A 285 1.88 -31.04 1.27
CA SER A 285 2.25 -32.38 1.72
C SER A 285 1.23 -33.44 1.26
N ASN A 286 -0.03 -33.04 1.04
CA ASN A 286 -1.04 -33.90 0.44
C ASN A 286 -0.90 -33.92 -1.10
N PRO A 287 -0.75 -35.10 -1.74
CA PRO A 287 -0.61 -35.22 -3.19
C PRO A 287 -1.78 -34.64 -4.01
N ALA A 288 -3.02 -34.75 -3.52
CA ALA A 288 -4.19 -34.21 -4.19
C ALA A 288 -4.19 -32.67 -4.15
N VAL A 289 -3.79 -32.06 -3.03
CA VAL A 289 -3.68 -30.60 -2.91
C VAL A 289 -2.58 -30.07 -3.84
N LYS A 290 -1.40 -30.70 -3.83
CA LYS A 290 -0.29 -30.34 -4.72
C LYS A 290 -0.68 -30.41 -6.20
N GLU A 291 -1.34 -31.50 -6.61
CA GLU A 291 -1.81 -31.66 -7.99
C GLU A 291 -2.88 -30.61 -8.33
N ALA A 292 -3.88 -30.44 -7.46
CA ALA A 292 -4.96 -29.46 -7.65
C ALA A 292 -4.45 -28.02 -7.79
N GLU A 293 -3.49 -27.62 -6.95
CA GLU A 293 -2.88 -26.30 -6.99
C GLU A 293 -2.07 -26.08 -8.26
N SER A 294 -1.33 -27.08 -8.73
CA SER A 294 -0.56 -26.98 -9.99
C SER A 294 -1.42 -26.69 -11.21
N LEU A 295 -2.73 -26.93 -11.08
CA LEU A 295 -3.74 -26.67 -12.11
C LEU A 295 -4.43 -25.32 -11.94
N ALA A 296 -4.09 -24.52 -10.91
CA ALA A 296 -4.62 -23.17 -10.74
C ALA A 296 -4.38 -22.32 -12.01
N GLY A 297 -5.42 -21.61 -12.45
CA GLY A 297 -5.42 -20.87 -13.71
C GLY A 297 -5.88 -21.67 -14.94
N SER A 298 -6.02 -23.01 -14.85
CA SER A 298 -6.62 -23.80 -15.92
C SER A 298 -8.04 -23.32 -16.23
N HIS A 299 -8.40 -23.19 -17.51
CA HIS A 299 -9.69 -22.63 -17.90
C HIS A 299 -10.85 -23.59 -17.64
N TYR A 300 -12.03 -23.01 -17.49
CA TYR A 300 -13.26 -23.77 -17.37
C TYR A 300 -13.77 -24.25 -18.72
N ALA A 301 -14.25 -25.49 -18.78
CA ALA A 301 -14.97 -26.02 -19.92
C ALA A 301 -16.08 -26.96 -19.44
N ALA A 302 -17.32 -26.70 -19.86
CA ALA A 302 -18.43 -27.60 -19.55
C ALA A 302 -18.18 -29.00 -20.14
N GLY A 303 -18.22 -30.04 -19.30
CA GLY A 303 -17.85 -31.39 -19.71
C GLY A 303 -16.34 -31.67 -19.71
N GLY A 304 -15.50 -30.66 -19.48
CA GLY A 304 -14.04 -30.73 -19.47
C GLY A 304 -13.47 -31.60 -18.35
N THR A 305 -12.38 -32.30 -18.62
CA THR A 305 -11.75 -33.28 -17.72
C THR A 305 -10.22 -33.27 -17.76
N THR A 306 -9.59 -32.33 -18.49
CA THR A 306 -8.13 -32.28 -18.62
C THR A 306 -7.63 -30.83 -18.60
N PRO A 307 -6.36 -30.57 -18.24
CA PRO A 307 -5.80 -29.21 -18.24
C PRO A 307 -5.83 -28.56 -19.63
N GLU A 308 -5.65 -29.35 -20.69
CA GLU A 308 -5.57 -28.85 -22.08
C GLU A 308 -6.94 -28.43 -22.63
N THR A 309 -7.98 -29.17 -22.27
CA THR A 309 -9.36 -28.92 -22.75
C THR A 309 -10.16 -28.07 -21.78
N GLY A 310 -9.67 -27.92 -20.55
CA GLY A 310 -10.33 -27.26 -19.44
C GLY A 310 -11.08 -28.25 -18.56
N PHE A 311 -11.54 -27.74 -17.42
CA PHE A 311 -12.26 -28.53 -16.43
C PHE A 311 -13.67 -28.00 -16.20
N ASP A 312 -14.61 -28.89 -15.90
CA ASP A 312 -15.72 -28.53 -15.02
C ASP A 312 -15.49 -29.01 -13.59
N THR A 313 -16.45 -28.72 -12.70
CA THR A 313 -16.31 -28.97 -11.26
C THR A 313 -15.99 -30.43 -10.93
N GLY A 314 -16.76 -31.38 -11.49
CA GLY A 314 -16.57 -32.81 -11.23
C GLY A 314 -15.36 -33.40 -11.96
N GLY A 315 -15.11 -32.94 -13.19
CA GLY A 315 -13.99 -33.39 -14.02
C GLY A 315 -12.64 -32.99 -13.43
N PHE A 316 -12.56 -31.81 -12.81
CA PHE A 316 -11.39 -31.35 -12.06
C PHE A 316 -11.03 -32.31 -10.92
N VAL A 317 -11.98 -32.57 -10.01
CA VAL A 317 -11.75 -33.43 -8.85
C VAL A 317 -11.44 -34.87 -9.29
N GLN A 318 -12.12 -35.37 -10.32
CA GLN A 318 -11.84 -36.67 -10.91
C GLN A 318 -10.40 -36.77 -11.43
N TYR A 319 -9.94 -35.77 -12.18
CA TYR A 319 -8.59 -35.72 -12.72
C TYR A 319 -7.55 -35.73 -11.60
N VAL A 320 -7.71 -34.83 -10.60
CA VAL A 320 -6.77 -34.69 -9.49
C VAL A 320 -6.60 -36.00 -8.72
N PHE A 321 -7.69 -36.65 -8.32
CA PHE A 321 -7.62 -37.90 -7.56
C PHE A 321 -7.08 -39.05 -8.39
N LYS A 322 -7.39 -39.08 -9.69
CA LYS A 322 -6.83 -40.09 -10.58
C LYS A 322 -5.32 -39.93 -10.74
N LYS A 323 -4.84 -38.70 -10.88
CA LYS A 323 -3.43 -38.39 -11.13
C LYS A 323 -2.57 -38.48 -9.88
N SER A 324 -3.07 -37.99 -8.75
CA SER A 324 -2.33 -37.95 -7.48
C SER A 324 -2.31 -39.30 -6.76
N SER A 325 -3.42 -40.06 -6.81
CA SER A 325 -3.64 -41.22 -5.92
C SER A 325 -4.16 -42.46 -6.66
N GLY A 326 -4.38 -42.40 -7.98
CA GLY A 326 -4.91 -43.51 -8.77
C GLY A 326 -6.42 -43.77 -8.59
N ILE A 327 -7.09 -43.03 -7.71
CA ILE A 327 -8.50 -43.21 -7.35
C ILE A 327 -9.38 -42.76 -8.53
N SER A 328 -10.22 -43.68 -9.02
CA SER A 328 -11.16 -43.41 -10.10
C SER A 328 -12.49 -42.92 -9.52
N LEU A 329 -12.73 -41.62 -9.54
CA LEU A 329 -13.99 -41.02 -9.10
C LEU A 329 -15.05 -41.00 -10.21
N PRO A 330 -16.35 -41.06 -9.87
CA PRO A 330 -17.44 -40.84 -10.83
C PRO A 330 -17.44 -39.39 -11.34
N ARG A 331 -18.21 -39.13 -12.40
CA ARG A 331 -18.09 -37.90 -13.18
C ARG A 331 -18.66 -36.66 -12.49
N TYR A 332 -19.72 -36.84 -11.68
CA TYR A 332 -20.53 -35.74 -11.18
C TYR A 332 -20.47 -35.64 -9.65
N GLY A 333 -20.51 -34.42 -9.12
CA GLY A 333 -20.46 -34.18 -7.66
C GLY A 333 -21.51 -34.96 -6.88
N ARG A 334 -22.74 -35.09 -7.41
CA ARG A 334 -23.83 -35.88 -6.80
C ARG A 334 -23.51 -37.38 -6.60
N GLU A 335 -22.57 -37.90 -7.37
CA GLU A 335 -22.10 -39.30 -7.28
C GLU A 335 -20.83 -39.35 -6.42
N GLN A 336 -19.91 -38.39 -6.60
CA GLN A 336 -18.66 -38.30 -5.82
C GLN A 336 -18.94 -38.14 -4.32
N ILE A 337 -19.99 -37.41 -3.96
CA ILE A 337 -20.40 -37.18 -2.57
C ILE A 337 -20.88 -38.45 -1.85
N GLN A 338 -21.23 -39.51 -2.58
CA GLN A 338 -21.65 -40.78 -2.00
C GLN A 338 -20.47 -41.68 -1.60
N LEU A 339 -19.24 -41.25 -1.88
CA LEU A 339 -18.02 -42.02 -1.66
C LEU A 339 -17.29 -41.55 -0.40
N GLY A 340 -16.47 -42.46 0.15
CA GLY A 340 -15.61 -42.17 1.29
C GLY A 340 -16.34 -42.10 2.62
N GLN A 341 -15.59 -41.76 3.66
CA GLN A 341 -16.10 -41.53 5.00
C GLN A 341 -16.52 -40.06 5.15
N GLU A 342 -17.66 -39.80 5.78
CA GLU A 342 -18.06 -38.44 6.16
C GLU A 342 -17.12 -37.84 7.19
N VAL A 343 -16.72 -36.59 6.96
CA VAL A 343 -15.83 -35.81 7.84
C VAL A 343 -16.56 -34.54 8.27
N LYS A 344 -16.47 -34.22 9.56
CA LYS A 344 -17.02 -32.96 10.07
C LYS A 344 -16.15 -31.79 9.63
N GLU A 345 -16.73 -30.61 9.47
CA GLU A 345 -16.03 -29.43 8.96
C GLU A 345 -14.82 -29.04 9.83
N GLU A 346 -14.94 -29.20 11.15
CA GLU A 346 -13.87 -28.96 12.12
C GLU A 346 -12.75 -30.02 12.12
N GLU A 347 -12.96 -31.16 11.46
CA GLU A 347 -12.02 -32.29 11.35
C GLU A 347 -11.37 -32.39 9.95
N LEU A 348 -11.60 -31.39 9.09
CA LEU A 348 -11.06 -31.34 7.74
C LEU A 348 -9.54 -31.36 7.74
N LEU A 349 -8.98 -32.26 6.92
CA LEU A 349 -7.56 -32.35 6.62
C LEU A 349 -7.32 -32.06 5.13
N PRO A 350 -6.17 -31.46 4.78
CA PRO A 350 -5.80 -31.24 3.39
C PRO A 350 -5.96 -32.51 2.55
N GLY A 351 -6.62 -32.41 1.40
CA GLY A 351 -6.99 -33.50 0.51
C GLY A 351 -8.40 -34.06 0.72
N ASP A 352 -9.10 -33.69 1.78
CA ASP A 352 -10.52 -34.04 1.91
C ASP A 352 -11.35 -33.38 0.79
N LEU A 353 -12.40 -34.08 0.35
CA LEU A 353 -13.39 -33.52 -0.55
C LEU A 353 -14.38 -32.68 0.24
N VAL A 354 -14.59 -31.43 -0.19
CA VAL A 354 -15.61 -30.54 0.38
C VAL A 354 -16.65 -30.25 -0.69
N PHE A 355 -17.91 -30.46 -0.35
CA PHE A 355 -19.02 -30.32 -1.28
C PHE A 355 -19.86 -29.09 -0.92
N PHE A 356 -20.25 -28.35 -1.95
CA PHE A 356 -21.10 -27.17 -1.82
C PHE A 356 -22.41 -27.35 -2.58
N GLN A 357 -23.51 -26.89 -2.00
CA GLN A 357 -24.83 -26.87 -2.62
C GLN A 357 -25.09 -25.54 -3.34
N SER A 358 -25.28 -25.63 -4.65
CA SER A 358 -25.75 -24.52 -5.48
C SER A 358 -26.86 -25.02 -6.41
N GLY A 359 -26.86 -24.63 -7.69
CA GLY A 359 -27.72 -25.27 -8.71
C GLY A 359 -27.41 -26.77 -8.91
N SER A 360 -26.24 -27.22 -8.44
CA SER A 360 -25.80 -28.62 -8.38
C SER A 360 -24.88 -28.84 -7.18
N VAL A 361 -24.51 -30.09 -6.92
CA VAL A 361 -23.46 -30.44 -5.96
C VAL A 361 -22.09 -30.16 -6.59
N ILE A 362 -21.35 -29.23 -6.00
CA ILE A 362 -20.03 -28.80 -6.47
C ILE A 362 -18.96 -29.46 -5.59
N PRO A 363 -18.18 -30.41 -6.13
CA PRO A 363 -17.05 -31.01 -5.43
C PRO A 363 -15.82 -30.09 -5.49
N THR A 364 -15.07 -30.03 -4.40
CA THR A 364 -13.84 -29.24 -4.26
C THR A 364 -12.84 -30.01 -3.41
N ILE A 365 -11.58 -29.56 -3.37
CA ILE A 365 -10.52 -30.21 -2.60
C ILE A 365 -10.06 -29.26 -1.50
N TYR A 366 -10.14 -29.68 -0.24
CA TYR A 366 -9.69 -28.87 0.90
C TYR A 366 -8.17 -28.75 0.91
N ALA A 367 -7.67 -27.52 0.99
CA ALA A 367 -6.24 -27.21 0.92
C ALA A 367 -5.64 -26.85 2.29
N GLY A 368 -6.42 -26.93 3.37
CA GLY A 368 -6.04 -26.41 4.69
C GLY A 368 -6.50 -24.96 4.90
N ASN A 369 -6.37 -24.47 6.13
CA ASN A 369 -6.59 -23.05 6.47
C ASN A 369 -7.92 -22.44 5.98
N GLY A 370 -9.02 -23.23 5.94
CA GLY A 370 -10.31 -22.76 5.44
C GLY A 370 -10.35 -22.52 3.92
N GLN A 371 -9.37 -23.04 3.18
CA GLN A 371 -9.24 -22.92 1.74
C GLN A 371 -9.65 -24.19 1.01
N VAL A 372 -10.22 -24.02 -0.18
CA VAL A 372 -10.53 -25.10 -1.12
C VAL A 372 -10.04 -24.74 -2.51
N ILE A 373 -9.69 -25.76 -3.30
CA ILE A 373 -9.33 -25.65 -4.70
C ILE A 373 -10.49 -26.18 -5.52
N LEU A 374 -10.95 -25.41 -6.51
CA LEU A 374 -12.12 -25.74 -7.32
C LEU A 374 -12.03 -25.18 -8.73
N ALA A 375 -12.67 -25.85 -9.68
CA ALA A 375 -12.99 -25.29 -10.99
C ALA A 375 -14.28 -24.47 -10.93
N SER A 376 -14.24 -23.23 -11.39
CA SER A 376 -15.40 -22.34 -11.55
C SER A 376 -15.42 -21.78 -12.97
N ASN A 377 -16.43 -21.00 -13.34
CA ASN A 377 -16.47 -20.29 -14.62
C ASN A 377 -15.27 -19.35 -14.86
N GLU A 378 -14.52 -19.00 -13.82
CA GLU A 378 -13.31 -18.20 -13.90
C GLU A 378 -12.02 -19.06 -13.95
N GLY A 379 -12.16 -20.37 -14.14
CA GLY A 379 -11.07 -21.35 -14.11
C GLY A 379 -10.88 -22.02 -12.75
N VAL A 380 -9.81 -22.81 -12.64
CA VAL A 380 -9.37 -23.44 -11.39
C VAL A 380 -8.75 -22.39 -10.47
N LYS A 381 -9.23 -22.31 -9.23
CA LYS A 381 -8.80 -21.32 -8.25
C LYS A 381 -8.71 -21.90 -6.85
N VAL A 382 -7.83 -21.32 -6.05
CA VAL A 382 -7.82 -21.46 -4.60
C VAL A 382 -8.66 -20.33 -4.00
N ILE A 383 -9.59 -20.67 -3.11
CA ILE A 383 -10.43 -19.70 -2.41
C ILE A 383 -10.52 -20.00 -0.92
N HIS A 384 -10.73 -18.98 -0.09
CA HIS A 384 -11.06 -19.16 1.31
C HIS A 384 -12.60 -19.18 1.49
N TYR A 385 -13.19 -20.38 1.52
CA TYR A 385 -14.66 -20.51 1.44
C TYR A 385 -15.39 -19.94 2.66
N LYS A 386 -14.79 -20.04 3.86
CA LYS A 386 -15.41 -19.57 5.12
C LYS A 386 -15.68 -18.06 5.18
N VAL A 387 -14.88 -17.25 4.48
CA VAL A 387 -15.04 -15.79 4.42
C VAL A 387 -15.65 -15.32 3.10
N SER A 388 -15.91 -16.26 2.18
CA SER A 388 -16.57 -15.93 0.92
C SER A 388 -18.05 -15.66 1.13
N LYS A 389 -18.55 -14.53 0.62
CA LYS A 389 -20.00 -14.23 0.62
C LYS A 389 -20.82 -15.26 -0.16
N TYR A 390 -20.23 -15.88 -1.18
CA TYR A 390 -20.91 -16.88 -1.99
C TYR A 390 -20.83 -18.29 -1.39
N TRP A 391 -19.64 -18.71 -0.94
CA TRP A 391 -19.39 -20.12 -0.57
C TRP A 391 -19.70 -20.46 0.90
N SER A 392 -19.58 -19.50 1.82
CA SER A 392 -19.72 -19.75 3.27
C SER A 392 -21.04 -20.42 3.66
N ASN A 393 -22.15 -20.00 3.04
CA ASN A 393 -23.49 -20.51 3.34
C ASN A 393 -23.91 -21.69 2.45
N LYS A 394 -22.96 -22.28 1.71
CA LYS A 394 -23.24 -23.35 0.74
C LYS A 394 -22.58 -24.66 1.12
N PHE A 395 -21.81 -24.72 2.21
CA PHE A 395 -21.23 -25.99 2.66
C PHE A 395 -22.34 -27.03 2.82
N LEU A 396 -22.16 -28.20 2.20
CA LEU A 396 -23.11 -29.29 2.23
C LEU A 396 -22.60 -30.40 3.17
N GLU A 397 -21.44 -30.97 2.85
CA GLU A 397 -20.76 -31.99 3.63
C GLU A 397 -19.31 -32.16 3.14
N ALA A 398 -18.51 -32.95 3.85
CA ALA A 398 -17.17 -33.32 3.44
C ALA A 398 -16.94 -34.82 3.53
N LYS A 399 -16.09 -35.34 2.63
CA LYS A 399 -15.73 -36.75 2.54
C LYS A 399 -14.21 -36.94 2.51
N ARG A 400 -13.73 -38.01 3.14
CA ARG A 400 -12.35 -38.50 3.04
C ARG A 400 -12.33 -39.85 2.33
N LEU A 401 -11.47 -39.96 1.33
CA LEU A 401 -11.36 -41.12 0.45
C LEU A 401 -10.27 -42.10 0.88
#